data_AF-A0AAW0K6N6-F1
#
_entry.id   AF-A0AAW0K6N6-F1
#
_cell.length_a   1.000
_cell.length_b   1.000
_cell.length_c   1.000
_cell.angle_alpha   90.00
_cell.angle_beta   90.00
_cell.angle_gamma   90.00
#
_symmetry.space_group_name_H-M   'P 1'
#
loop_
_entity.id
_entity.type
_entity.pdbx_description
1 polymer ?
#
loop_
_entity_poly.entity_id
_entity_poly.type
_entity_poly.pdbx_seq_one_letter_code
_entity_poly.pdbx_strand_id
1 'polypeptide(L)'
;MRIRSKHDISGDLRSISTMESISMMGSPKSLETFLPNGINGIKDARKVTVGVIGSGDFAKSLTIRLIRCGYHVVIGSRNPKFASEFFPHVVDVTHHEDALTKTNIIFVAIHREHYTSLWDLRHLLVGKILIDVSNNMRVNQYPESNAEYLASLFPDSLIVKGFNVISAWALQLGPKDASRQVYICSNNIQARQQVIELARQLNFVPVDLGSLSSAKEIENLPLRLFTLWRGPVVVAISLATFFFLYSFVRDVIHPYAQNQQSDFYKIPIEIVNKTLPIVAITLLSLVYLAGLLAATYQLYYGTKYRRFPPWLDTWLQCRKQLGLLSFFFAVVHVAYSLCLPMRRSERYLFLNMAYQQVHANIENAWNEEEVWRIEMYISFGIMSLGLLSLLAVTSIPSVSNALNWREFNFIQSTLGYVALLISTFHVLIYGWKRAFTEEYYRFYTPPNFVLALVLPSVVIVGKMILLLPCISRKLKRIKKGWEKSQFLEESLGGTVPHLSPERVTVM
;
A
#
# COMPACT_ATOMS: atom_id res chain seq x y z
N MET A 1 9.97 -33.43 -59.97
CA MET A 1 9.75 -32.32 -60.92
C MET A 1 10.10 -31.02 -60.18
N ARG A 2 11.39 -30.68 -59.99
CA ARG A 2 12.29 -29.84 -60.83
C ARG A 2 11.79 -28.39 -61.13
N ILE A 3 12.58 -27.43 -60.61
CA ILE A 3 12.96 -26.08 -61.16
C ILE A 3 12.04 -24.89 -60.78
N ARG A 4 12.45 -23.93 -59.92
CA ARG A 4 13.27 -22.67 -60.12
C ARG A 4 12.56 -21.63 -61.03
N SER A 5 12.28 -20.38 -60.61
CA SER A 5 13.15 -19.19 -60.73
C SER A 5 12.39 -17.96 -60.20
N LYS A 6 12.86 -17.21 -59.18
CA LYS A 6 13.60 -15.93 -59.23
C LYS A 6 13.34 -15.00 -60.43
N HIS A 7 12.81 -13.80 -60.16
CA HIS A 7 13.15 -12.56 -60.85
C HIS A 7 13.08 -11.37 -59.86
N ASP A 8 14.21 -10.69 -59.73
CA ASP A 8 14.40 -9.37 -59.12
C ASP A 8 14.03 -8.28 -60.14
N ILE A 9 13.32 -7.23 -59.72
CA ILE A 9 13.40 -5.90 -60.34
C ILE A 9 13.36 -4.86 -59.22
N SER A 10 14.45 -4.08 -59.12
CA SER A 10 14.56 -2.87 -58.31
C SER A 10 13.78 -1.71 -58.93
N GLY A 11 13.15 -0.88 -58.10
CA GLY A 11 12.54 0.37 -58.52
C GLY A 11 12.33 1.29 -57.32
N ASP A 12 13.18 2.31 -57.25
CA ASP A 12 13.33 3.36 -56.24
C ASP A 12 12.11 4.29 -56.11
N LEU A 13 11.86 4.78 -54.87
CA LEU A 13 11.64 6.19 -54.47
C LEU A 13 10.55 6.42 -53.40
N ARG A 14 11.05 6.74 -52.20
CA ARG A 14 10.69 7.87 -51.32
C ARG A 14 9.21 8.33 -51.24
N SER A 15 8.71 8.21 -50.00
CA SER A 15 8.11 9.26 -49.17
C SER A 15 6.69 8.96 -48.68
N ILE A 16 6.51 9.08 -47.35
CA ILE A 16 5.45 9.78 -46.61
C ILE A 16 5.03 9.05 -45.32
N SER A 17 5.34 9.76 -44.23
CA SER A 17 4.77 9.79 -42.87
C SER A 17 4.53 8.51 -42.09
N THR A 18 5.49 8.20 -41.22
CA THR A 18 5.22 7.62 -39.89
C THR A 18 4.45 8.63 -39.03
N MET A 19 3.21 8.31 -38.67
CA MET A 19 2.43 9.07 -37.69
C MET A 19 2.72 8.58 -36.27
N GLU A 20 2.84 9.57 -35.38
CA GLU A 20 3.33 9.53 -34.01
C GLU A 20 2.40 8.79 -33.04
N SER A 21 2.98 7.93 -32.22
CA SER A 21 2.40 7.49 -30.95
C SER A 21 2.53 8.60 -29.91
N ILE A 22 1.39 9.15 -29.48
CA ILE A 22 1.27 10.19 -28.46
C ILE A 22 1.77 9.65 -27.11
N SER A 23 3.00 10.02 -26.74
CA SER A 23 3.60 9.83 -25.43
C SER A 23 3.42 11.11 -24.60
N MET A 24 2.35 11.18 -23.81
CA MET A 24 2.17 12.25 -22.81
C MET A 24 2.82 11.83 -21.49
N MET A 25 4.14 11.98 -21.41
CA MET A 25 4.88 12.01 -20.14
C MET A 25 5.85 13.19 -20.20
N GLY A 26 5.38 14.35 -19.70
CA GLY A 26 6.24 15.48 -19.39
C GLY A 26 7.16 15.12 -18.22
N SER A 27 8.46 15.09 -18.48
CA SER A 27 9.49 15.07 -17.46
C SER A 27 9.38 16.35 -16.59
N PRO A 28 9.41 16.26 -15.25
CA PRO A 28 9.49 17.47 -14.44
C PRO A 28 10.87 18.09 -14.65
N LYS A 29 10.88 19.30 -15.24
CA LYS A 29 12.05 20.17 -15.33
C LYS A 29 12.68 20.29 -13.95
N SER A 30 13.95 19.92 -13.86
CA SER A 30 14.81 20.21 -12.70
C SER A 30 14.80 21.71 -12.44
N LEU A 31 14.48 22.08 -11.20
CA LEU A 31 14.63 23.44 -10.70
C LEU A 31 16.14 23.71 -10.59
N GLU A 32 16.76 24.18 -11.67
CA GLU A 32 18.12 24.71 -11.65
C GLU A 32 18.13 25.95 -10.76
N THR A 33 18.66 25.79 -9.56
CA THR A 33 18.95 26.90 -8.66
C THR A 33 20.33 27.41 -9.06
N PHE A 34 20.37 28.62 -9.61
CA PHE A 34 21.58 29.33 -10.01
C PHE A 34 22.62 29.36 -8.88
N LEU A 35 23.83 28.87 -9.15
CA LEU A 35 25.05 29.24 -8.45
C LEU A 35 26.06 29.77 -9.48
N PRO A 36 26.75 30.89 -9.22
CA PRO A 36 27.63 31.51 -10.20
C PRO A 36 28.97 30.76 -10.32
N ASN A 37 29.49 30.78 -11.54
CA ASN A 37 30.75 30.23 -12.03
C ASN A 37 31.91 30.11 -11.02
N GLY A 38 32.47 28.90 -10.95
CA GLY A 38 33.73 28.57 -10.30
C GLY A 38 34.41 27.38 -10.97
N ILE A 39 34.97 27.65 -12.17
CA ILE A 39 36.26 27.16 -12.71
C ILE A 39 36.68 25.71 -12.36
N ASN A 40 36.70 24.86 -13.40
CA ASN A 40 37.59 23.72 -13.64
C ASN A 40 38.47 23.27 -12.45
N GLY A 41 38.06 22.19 -11.80
CA GLY A 41 38.85 21.54 -10.75
C GLY A 41 38.16 20.32 -10.14
N ILE A 42 37.66 19.37 -10.96
CA ILE A 42 37.42 18.01 -10.44
C ILE A 42 38.80 17.36 -10.28
N LYS A 43 39.51 17.75 -9.22
CA LYS A 43 40.58 16.91 -8.68
C LYS A 43 39.91 15.61 -8.24
N ASP A 44 40.48 14.49 -8.68
CA ASP A 44 40.30 13.16 -8.09
C ASP A 44 40.47 13.24 -6.57
N ALA A 45 39.38 13.54 -5.85
CA ALA A 45 39.31 13.22 -4.44
C ALA A 45 39.26 11.69 -4.39
N ARG A 46 40.43 11.06 -4.18
CA ARG A 46 40.53 9.61 -3.98
C ARG A 46 39.41 9.18 -3.04
N LYS A 47 38.46 8.39 -3.56
CA LYS A 47 37.34 7.91 -2.77
C LYS A 47 37.88 7.12 -1.58
N VAL A 48 37.31 7.37 -0.41
CA VAL A 48 37.74 6.79 0.86
C VAL A 48 37.72 5.25 0.76
N THR A 49 38.74 4.60 1.30
CA THR A 49 38.79 3.13 1.36
C THR A 49 37.75 2.61 2.34
N VAL A 50 36.91 1.68 1.87
CA VAL A 50 35.82 1.08 2.64
C VAL A 50 36.20 -0.34 3.07
N GLY A 51 36.03 -0.64 4.35
CA GLY A 51 36.23 -1.97 4.92
C GLY A 51 34.95 -2.79 4.85
N VAL A 52 35.07 -4.09 4.59
CA VAL A 52 33.96 -5.05 4.71
C VAL A 52 34.43 -6.22 5.57
N ILE A 53 33.78 -6.44 6.70
CA ILE A 53 34.04 -7.60 7.57
C ILE A 53 33.02 -8.68 7.23
N GLY A 54 33.52 -9.85 6.82
CA GLY A 54 32.72 -10.98 6.36
C GLY A 54 32.96 -11.31 4.89
N SER A 55 32.80 -12.58 4.54
CA SER A 55 33.07 -13.10 3.18
C SER A 55 31.87 -13.83 2.56
N GLY A 56 30.65 -13.54 3.02
CA GLY A 56 29.41 -14.14 2.51
C GLY A 56 28.81 -13.39 1.30
N ASP A 57 27.64 -13.85 0.85
CA ASP A 57 26.97 -13.31 -0.35
C ASP A 57 26.71 -11.80 -0.28
N PHE A 58 26.26 -11.30 0.87
CA PHE A 58 26.03 -9.87 1.05
C PHE A 58 27.32 -9.06 0.93
N ALA A 59 28.41 -9.52 1.57
CA ALA A 59 29.73 -8.88 1.50
C ALA A 59 30.26 -8.87 0.06
N LYS A 60 30.09 -9.97 -0.67
CA LYS A 60 30.44 -10.09 -2.09
C LYS A 60 29.69 -9.10 -2.96
N SER A 61 28.36 -9.07 -2.86
CA SER A 61 27.54 -8.17 -3.66
C SER A 61 27.78 -6.70 -3.32
N LEU A 62 27.95 -6.37 -2.03
CA LEU A 62 28.30 -5.03 -1.57
C LEU A 62 29.65 -4.59 -2.14
N THR A 63 30.65 -5.47 -2.09
CA THR A 63 31.99 -5.21 -2.66
C THR A 63 31.93 -4.93 -4.15
N ILE A 64 31.20 -5.75 -4.92
CA ILE A 64 31.00 -5.53 -6.36
C ILE A 64 30.36 -4.16 -6.61
N ARG A 65 29.39 -3.75 -5.79
CA ARG A 65 28.73 -2.46 -5.91
C ARG A 65 29.69 -1.29 -5.62
N LEU A 66 30.44 -1.38 -4.53
CA LEU A 66 31.43 -0.38 -4.12
C LEU A 66 32.49 -0.16 -5.21
N ILE A 67 33.05 -1.24 -5.79
CA ILE A 67 34.04 -1.16 -6.86
C ILE A 67 33.45 -0.51 -8.12
N ARG A 68 32.24 -0.91 -8.52
CA ARG A 68 31.57 -0.32 -9.68
C ARG A 68 31.30 1.19 -9.51
N CYS A 69 31.17 1.63 -8.26
CA CYS A 69 31.04 3.04 -7.92
C CYS A 69 32.40 3.73 -7.66
N GLY A 70 33.53 3.05 -7.89
CA GLY A 70 34.88 3.61 -7.82
C GLY A 70 35.51 3.67 -6.44
N TYR A 71 34.98 2.93 -5.45
CA TYR A 71 35.63 2.83 -4.13
C TYR A 71 36.72 1.76 -4.12
N HIS A 72 37.78 2.03 -3.36
CA HIS A 72 38.71 1.00 -2.92
C HIS A 72 38.09 0.23 -1.75
N VAL A 73 38.10 -1.10 -1.83
CA VAL A 73 37.50 -1.97 -0.83
C VAL A 73 38.59 -2.87 -0.25
N VAL A 74 38.55 -3.08 1.06
CA VAL A 74 39.38 -4.08 1.76
C VAL A 74 38.46 -5.01 2.52
N ILE A 75 38.63 -6.32 2.32
CA ILE A 75 37.79 -7.34 2.94
C ILE A 75 38.56 -8.01 4.07
N GLY A 76 37.98 -8.03 5.26
CA GLY A 76 38.43 -8.85 6.37
C GLY A 76 37.70 -10.19 6.37
N SER A 77 38.47 -11.29 6.29
CA SER A 77 37.95 -12.66 6.45
C SER A 77 38.79 -13.46 7.44
N ARG A 78 38.16 -14.49 8.03
CA ARG A 78 38.84 -15.49 8.89
C ARG A 78 39.84 -16.33 8.10
N ASN A 79 39.52 -16.64 6.83
CA ASN A 79 40.39 -17.38 5.93
C ASN A 79 40.55 -16.60 4.61
N PRO A 80 41.50 -15.65 4.54
CA PRO A 80 41.67 -14.78 3.38
C PRO A 80 42.02 -15.53 2.10
N LYS A 81 42.83 -16.60 2.20
CA LYS A 81 43.25 -17.43 1.07
C LYS A 81 42.06 -18.09 0.36
N PHE A 82 41.10 -18.61 1.13
CA PHE A 82 39.90 -19.21 0.56
C PHE A 82 38.91 -18.14 0.09
N ALA A 83 38.75 -17.05 0.85
CA ALA A 83 37.82 -16.00 0.50
C ALA A 83 38.20 -15.29 -0.81
N SER A 84 39.48 -15.08 -1.09
CA SER A 84 39.95 -14.36 -2.28
C SER A 84 39.49 -14.98 -3.60
N GLU A 85 39.20 -16.29 -3.65
CA GLU A 85 38.67 -16.98 -4.83
C GLU A 85 37.26 -16.48 -5.23
N PHE A 86 36.50 -15.94 -4.27
CA PHE A 86 35.11 -15.53 -4.49
C PHE A 86 34.92 -14.04 -4.74
N PHE A 87 35.99 -13.23 -4.61
CA PHE A 87 35.97 -11.79 -4.80
C PHE A 87 36.75 -11.37 -6.05
N PRO A 88 36.47 -10.19 -6.63
CA PRO A 88 37.24 -9.69 -7.76
C PRO A 88 38.73 -9.53 -7.39
N HIS A 89 39.64 -9.90 -8.29
CA HIS A 89 41.10 -9.84 -8.07
C HIS A 89 41.66 -8.45 -7.72
N VAL A 90 40.87 -7.39 -7.96
CA VAL A 90 41.23 -6.00 -7.66
C VAL A 90 41.07 -5.66 -6.16
N VAL A 91 40.48 -6.56 -5.36
CA VAL A 91 40.16 -6.32 -3.95
C VAL A 91 41.17 -7.00 -3.05
N ASP A 92 41.69 -6.26 -2.07
CA ASP A 92 42.53 -6.81 -1.02
C ASP A 92 41.66 -7.63 -0.05
N VAL A 93 41.82 -8.94 -0.07
CA VAL A 93 41.23 -9.86 0.93
C VAL A 93 42.31 -10.21 1.96
N THR A 94 42.13 -9.76 3.19
CA THR A 94 43.11 -9.88 4.28
C THR A 94 42.48 -10.47 5.54
N HIS A 95 43.29 -10.68 6.57
CA HIS A 95 42.76 -10.95 7.91
C HIS A 95 41.99 -9.73 8.43
N HIS A 96 41.11 -9.95 9.43
CA HIS A 96 40.31 -8.87 10.01
C HIS A 96 41.18 -7.70 10.50
N GLU A 97 42.29 -7.98 11.20
CA GLU A 97 43.21 -6.97 11.75
C GLU A 97 43.74 -6.00 10.68
N ASP A 98 44.25 -6.55 9.57
CA ASP A 98 44.80 -5.77 8.47
C ASP A 98 43.73 -4.90 7.79
N ALA A 99 42.52 -5.46 7.62
CA ALA A 99 41.40 -4.76 6.99
C ALA A 99 40.95 -3.56 7.83
N LEU A 100 40.88 -3.74 9.15
CA LEU A 100 40.47 -2.71 10.11
C LEU A 100 41.51 -1.59 10.22
N THR A 101 42.79 -1.92 10.13
CA THR A 101 43.88 -0.92 10.15
C THR A 101 43.82 0.02 8.95
N LYS A 102 43.44 -0.49 7.77
CA LYS A 102 43.44 0.24 6.50
C LYS A 102 42.18 1.09 6.24
N THR A 103 41.12 0.94 7.05
CA THR A 103 39.79 1.50 6.72
C THR A 103 39.14 2.20 7.90
N ASN A 104 38.39 3.28 7.66
CA ASN A 104 37.68 4.05 8.70
C ASN A 104 36.16 3.90 8.66
N ILE A 105 35.62 3.47 7.51
CA ILE A 105 34.20 3.14 7.32
C ILE A 105 34.14 1.65 7.04
N ILE A 106 33.49 0.89 7.92
CA ILE A 106 33.50 -0.56 7.91
C ILE A 106 32.07 -1.09 7.88
N PHE A 107 31.75 -1.90 6.88
CA PHE A 107 30.51 -2.68 6.86
C PHE A 107 30.69 -3.97 7.66
N VAL A 108 29.81 -4.19 8.63
CA VAL A 108 29.79 -5.40 9.45
C VAL A 108 28.81 -6.39 8.79
N ALA A 109 29.31 -7.13 7.79
CA ALA A 109 28.53 -8.08 6.98
C ALA A 109 28.60 -9.52 7.53
N ILE A 110 28.41 -9.64 8.85
CA ILE A 110 28.31 -10.91 9.58
C ILE A 110 27.00 -10.97 10.36
N HIS A 111 26.56 -12.17 10.72
CA HIS A 111 25.37 -12.33 11.56
C HIS A 111 25.65 -11.91 13.02
N ARG A 112 24.59 -11.48 13.72
CA ARG A 112 24.63 -10.97 15.10
C ARG A 112 25.35 -11.93 16.05
N GLU A 113 25.14 -13.23 15.89
CA GLU A 113 25.74 -14.30 16.71
C GLU A 113 27.27 -14.28 16.68
N HIS A 114 27.87 -13.66 15.66
CA HIS A 114 29.31 -13.57 15.46
C HIS A 114 29.89 -12.19 15.80
N TYR A 115 29.11 -11.25 16.33
CA TYR A 115 29.65 -9.92 16.69
C TYR A 115 30.76 -10.00 17.75
N THR A 116 30.63 -10.94 18.69
CA THR A 116 31.63 -11.16 19.74
C THR A 116 32.97 -11.65 19.20
N SER A 117 33.02 -12.23 17.98
CA SER A 117 34.32 -12.62 17.38
C SER A 117 35.17 -11.43 16.97
N LEU A 118 34.62 -10.21 16.99
CA LEU A 118 35.36 -8.96 16.75
C LEU A 118 35.84 -8.30 18.05
N TRP A 119 35.52 -8.87 19.22
CA TRP A 119 35.82 -8.29 20.52
C TRP A 119 37.32 -8.06 20.74
N ASP A 120 38.15 -9.04 20.37
CA ASP A 120 39.61 -8.96 20.50
C ASP A 120 40.22 -7.82 19.65
N LEU A 121 39.47 -7.38 18.62
CA LEU A 121 39.85 -6.32 17.69
C LEU A 121 39.29 -4.94 18.07
N ARG A 122 38.65 -4.81 19.24
CA ARG A 122 38.04 -3.55 19.71
C ARG A 122 39.01 -2.37 19.66
N HIS A 123 40.27 -2.59 20.01
CA HIS A 123 41.30 -1.56 19.99
C HIS A 123 41.54 -0.95 18.59
N LEU A 124 41.33 -1.74 17.52
CA LEU A 124 41.42 -1.27 16.13
C LEU A 124 40.14 -0.55 15.67
N LEU A 125 39.02 -0.70 16.38
CA LEU A 125 37.71 -0.16 15.98
C LEU A 125 37.41 1.21 16.59
N VAL A 126 38.26 1.70 17.49
CA VAL A 126 38.11 2.99 18.18
C VAL A 126 37.98 4.13 17.17
N GLY A 127 36.93 4.95 17.31
CA GLY A 127 36.65 6.11 16.47
C GLY A 127 36.20 5.80 15.04
N LYS A 128 36.11 4.52 14.65
CA LYS A 128 35.70 4.12 13.29
C LYS A 128 34.18 4.03 13.16
N ILE A 129 33.69 4.18 11.93
CA ILE A 129 32.27 4.04 11.62
C ILE A 129 31.97 2.58 11.31
N LEU A 130 31.10 1.96 12.09
CA LEU A 130 30.64 0.59 11.88
C LEU A 130 29.21 0.60 11.36
N ILE A 131 29.02 0.11 10.15
CA ILE A 131 27.71 0.02 9.49
C ILE A 131 27.14 -1.37 9.74
N ASP A 132 26.13 -1.46 10.60
CA ASP A 132 25.36 -2.67 10.83
C ASP A 132 24.35 -2.88 9.69
N VAL A 133 24.55 -3.96 8.94
CA VAL A 133 23.69 -4.37 7.80
C VAL A 133 22.83 -5.61 8.12
N SER A 134 22.83 -6.07 9.37
CA SER A 134 22.25 -7.34 9.76
C SER A 134 20.71 -7.31 9.76
N ASN A 135 20.10 -8.48 9.62
CA ASN A 135 18.67 -8.70 9.85
C ASN A 135 18.48 -9.91 10.77
N ASN A 136 17.45 -9.84 11.62
CA ASN A 136 17.02 -11.00 12.41
C ASN A 136 16.18 -11.95 11.57
N MET A 137 16.03 -13.20 12.01
CA MET A 137 15.18 -14.18 11.31
C MET A 137 13.71 -14.01 11.64
N ARG A 138 13.40 -13.42 12.81
CA ARG A 138 12.03 -13.20 13.30
C ARG A 138 11.93 -11.85 13.99
N VAL A 139 10.73 -11.27 13.95
CA VAL A 139 10.41 -10.05 14.69
C VAL A 139 10.56 -10.32 16.19
N ASN A 140 11.20 -9.40 16.92
CA ASN A 140 11.45 -9.50 18.36
C ASN A 140 12.22 -10.77 18.79
N GLN A 141 13.15 -11.26 17.96
CA GLN A 141 14.04 -12.36 18.34
C GLN A 141 14.94 -11.98 19.54
N TYR A 142 15.34 -10.71 19.65
CA TYR A 142 16.16 -10.16 20.73
C TYR A 142 15.47 -8.92 21.35
N PRO A 143 15.79 -8.55 22.60
CA PRO A 143 15.17 -7.40 23.27
C PRO A 143 15.53 -6.07 22.60
N GLU A 144 16.83 -5.86 22.39
CA GLU A 144 17.45 -4.73 21.70
C GLU A 144 17.70 -5.02 20.22
N SER A 145 17.90 -3.97 19.42
CA SER A 145 18.29 -4.11 18.01
C SER A 145 19.73 -4.63 17.87
N ASN A 146 20.07 -5.14 16.69
CA ASN A 146 21.43 -5.60 16.42
C ASN A 146 22.43 -4.45 16.45
N ALA A 147 22.03 -3.28 15.95
CA ALA A 147 22.88 -2.10 16.00
C ALA A 147 23.11 -1.58 17.43
N GLU A 148 22.10 -1.63 18.32
CA GLU A 148 22.27 -1.28 19.73
C GLU A 148 23.18 -2.29 20.46
N TYR A 149 23.01 -3.57 20.18
CA TYR A 149 23.91 -4.59 20.71
C TYR A 149 25.35 -4.40 20.23
N LEU A 150 25.55 -4.11 18.93
CA LEU A 150 26.86 -3.78 18.38
C LEU A 150 27.47 -2.54 19.06
N ALA A 151 26.66 -1.52 19.35
CA ALA A 151 27.08 -0.34 20.10
C ALA A 151 27.49 -0.67 21.54
N SER A 152 26.78 -1.59 22.20
CA SER A 152 27.16 -2.04 23.54
C SER A 152 28.50 -2.78 23.55
N LEU A 153 28.84 -3.49 22.46
CA LEU A 153 30.12 -4.19 22.34
C LEU A 153 31.29 -3.25 22.03
N PHE A 154 31.03 -2.21 21.22
CA PHE A 154 32.04 -1.27 20.75
C PHE A 154 31.64 0.18 21.06
N PRO A 155 31.67 0.60 22.35
CA PRO A 155 31.18 1.92 22.77
C PRO A 155 32.02 3.08 22.22
N ASP A 156 33.29 2.83 21.91
CA ASP A 156 34.21 3.82 21.36
C ASP A 156 34.12 3.94 19.82
N SER A 157 33.23 3.16 19.19
CA SER A 157 32.98 3.17 17.74
C SER A 157 31.68 3.91 17.40
N LEU A 158 31.60 4.42 16.17
CA LEU A 158 30.45 5.16 15.67
C LEU A 158 29.50 4.23 14.92
N ILE A 159 28.48 3.71 15.59
CA ILE A 159 27.55 2.74 14.99
C ILE A 159 26.50 3.43 14.11
N VAL A 160 26.29 2.90 12.92
CA VAL A 160 25.25 3.31 11.98
C VAL A 160 24.48 2.09 11.51
N LYS A 161 23.14 2.12 11.59
CA LYS A 161 22.30 1.10 10.93
C LYS A 161 22.05 1.53 9.49
N GLY A 162 22.21 0.61 8.53
CA GLY A 162 21.85 0.87 7.14
C GLY A 162 21.94 -0.35 6.24
N PHE A 163 21.48 -0.23 4.99
CA PHE A 163 21.57 -1.23 3.91
C PHE A 163 20.89 -2.59 4.14
N ASN A 164 20.35 -2.86 5.34
CA ASN A 164 19.69 -4.12 5.69
C ASN A 164 18.42 -4.41 4.84
N VAL A 165 17.77 -3.37 4.30
CA VAL A 165 16.59 -3.50 3.42
C VAL A 165 16.94 -3.79 1.95
N ILE A 166 18.22 -3.74 1.59
CA ILE A 166 18.69 -4.01 0.23
C ILE A 166 19.11 -5.48 0.14
N SER A 167 18.62 -6.21 -0.85
CA SER A 167 19.06 -7.59 -1.06
C SER A 167 20.46 -7.64 -1.69
N ALA A 168 21.19 -8.73 -1.44
CA ALA A 168 22.48 -8.97 -2.09
C ALA A 168 22.35 -8.95 -3.64
N TRP A 169 21.23 -9.43 -4.18
CA TRP A 169 20.95 -9.39 -5.62
C TRP A 169 20.82 -7.95 -6.15
N ALA A 170 20.12 -7.07 -5.42
CA ALA A 170 19.95 -5.66 -5.79
C ALA A 170 21.28 -4.89 -5.75
N LEU A 171 22.17 -5.20 -4.80
CA LEU A 171 23.53 -4.64 -4.77
C LEU A 171 24.32 -5.01 -6.04
N GLN A 172 24.21 -6.26 -6.50
CA GLN A 172 24.97 -6.76 -7.66
C GLN A 172 24.48 -6.21 -9.00
N LEU A 173 23.16 -6.16 -9.24
CA LEU A 173 22.59 -5.64 -10.50
C LEU A 173 22.46 -4.11 -10.52
N GLY A 174 22.52 -3.50 -9.34
CA GLY A 174 22.24 -2.09 -9.14
C GLY A 174 20.75 -1.81 -8.86
N PRO A 175 20.43 -0.58 -8.41
CA PRO A 175 19.10 -0.18 -7.97
C PRO A 175 18.09 -0.06 -9.12
N LYS A 176 17.54 -1.19 -9.55
CA LYS A 176 16.37 -1.27 -10.45
C LYS A 176 15.15 -1.56 -9.57
N ASP A 177 14.15 -0.68 -9.61
CA ASP A 177 12.83 -0.82 -8.95
C ASP A 177 12.74 -0.52 -7.43
N ALA A 178 12.11 -1.41 -6.65
CA ALA A 178 11.54 -1.16 -5.31
C ALA A 178 12.57 -1.07 -4.18
N SER A 179 13.79 -1.57 -4.38
CA SER A 179 14.87 -1.59 -3.37
C SER A 179 15.84 -0.43 -3.57
N ARG A 180 15.32 0.80 -3.70
CA ARG A 180 16.15 2.01 -3.82
C ARG A 180 16.38 2.71 -2.50
N GLN A 181 15.42 2.60 -1.57
CA GLN A 181 15.49 3.32 -0.32
C GLN A 181 16.40 2.60 0.68
N VAL A 182 17.36 3.32 1.23
CA VAL A 182 18.22 2.85 2.31
C VAL A 182 17.89 3.66 3.55
N TYR A 183 17.24 3.04 4.53
CA TYR A 183 16.97 3.67 5.81
C TYR A 183 18.23 3.70 6.65
N ILE A 184 18.56 4.86 7.21
CA ILE A 184 19.81 5.09 7.94
C ILE A 184 19.49 5.74 9.28
N CYS A 185 20.08 5.24 10.37
CA CYS A 185 20.01 5.89 11.68
C CYS A 185 21.31 5.72 12.48
N SER A 186 21.62 6.72 13.31
CA SER A 186 22.78 6.73 14.21
C SER A 186 22.66 7.85 15.24
N ASN A 187 23.31 7.66 16.40
CA ASN A 187 23.45 8.70 17.42
C ASN A 187 24.53 9.74 17.06
N ASN A 188 25.48 9.39 16.19
CA ASN A 188 26.50 10.32 15.73
C ASN A 188 26.11 10.95 14.39
N ILE A 189 25.90 12.26 14.38
CA ILE A 189 25.40 13.00 13.21
C ILE A 189 26.42 12.99 12.05
N GLN A 190 27.72 13.10 12.36
CA GLN A 190 28.77 13.10 11.34
C GLN A 190 28.88 11.73 10.65
N ALA A 191 28.89 10.65 11.43
CA ALA A 191 28.89 9.29 10.90
C ALA A 191 27.64 9.02 10.06
N ARG A 192 26.46 9.44 10.54
CA ARG A 192 25.20 9.32 9.80
C ARG A 192 25.27 10.01 8.45
N GLN A 193 25.78 11.25 8.40
CA GLN A 193 25.89 12.02 7.17
C GLN A 193 26.87 11.39 6.16
N GLN A 194 28.00 10.84 6.64
CA GLN A 194 28.94 10.13 5.78
C GLN A 194 28.32 8.89 5.15
N VAL A 195 27.54 8.11 5.91
CA VAL A 195 26.85 6.92 5.39
C VAL A 195 25.69 7.28 4.47
N ILE A 196 24.99 8.40 4.72
CA ILE A 196 23.99 8.96 3.81
C ILE A 196 24.63 9.30 2.47
N GLU A 197 25.77 9.98 2.47
CA GLU A 197 26.48 10.35 1.23
C GLU A 197 27.03 9.13 0.50
N LEU A 198 27.57 8.15 1.24
CA LEU A 198 27.97 6.84 0.70
C LEU A 198 26.78 6.16 -0.01
N ALA A 199 25.60 6.13 0.59
CA ALA A 199 24.41 5.56 -0.04
C ALA A 199 24.04 6.29 -1.35
N ARG A 200 24.12 7.63 -1.41
CA ARG A 200 23.90 8.39 -2.66
C ARG A 200 24.94 8.06 -3.73
N GLN A 201 26.21 7.97 -3.36
CA GLN A 201 27.31 7.63 -4.27
C GLN A 201 27.20 6.18 -4.79
N LEU A 202 26.54 5.30 -4.03
CA LEU A 202 26.12 3.97 -4.46
C LEU A 202 24.80 3.97 -5.25
N ASN A 203 24.29 5.13 -5.66
CA ASN A 203 23.03 5.39 -6.36
C ASN A 203 21.76 4.89 -5.65
N PHE A 204 21.78 4.80 -4.32
CA PHE A 204 20.58 4.58 -3.52
C PHE A 204 19.97 5.90 -3.08
N VAL A 205 18.72 5.85 -2.62
CA VAL A 205 17.98 6.98 -2.04
C VAL A 205 18.02 6.83 -0.51
N PRO A 206 18.92 7.53 0.20
CA PRO A 206 18.96 7.44 1.66
C PRO A 206 17.73 8.10 2.29
N VAL A 207 17.23 7.51 3.37
CA VAL A 207 16.17 8.06 4.22
C VAL A 207 16.70 8.10 5.65
N ASP A 208 16.88 9.32 6.19
CA ASP A 208 17.35 9.52 7.57
C ASP A 208 16.19 9.30 8.57
N LEU A 209 16.34 8.32 9.46
CA LEU A 209 15.40 8.01 10.54
C LEU A 209 15.92 8.45 11.92
N GLY A 210 16.96 9.28 11.97
CA GLY A 210 17.42 9.94 13.19
C GLY A 210 18.33 9.05 14.05
N SER A 211 17.99 8.95 15.33
CA SER A 211 18.82 8.29 16.36
C SER A 211 18.88 6.78 16.22
N LEU A 212 19.84 6.13 16.88
CA LEU A 212 20.01 4.68 16.84
C LEU A 212 18.80 3.90 17.40
N SER A 213 17.95 4.53 18.22
CA SER A 213 16.71 3.92 18.73
C SER A 213 15.74 3.51 17.61
N SER A 214 15.84 4.12 16.43
CA SER A 214 15.07 3.76 15.23
C SER A 214 15.54 2.44 14.58
N ALA A 215 16.70 1.91 14.97
CA ALA A 215 17.29 0.71 14.35
C ALA A 215 16.37 -0.52 14.48
N LYS A 216 15.66 -0.66 15.61
CA LYS A 216 14.69 -1.73 15.82
C LYS A 216 13.54 -1.69 14.80
N GLU A 217 13.10 -0.50 14.41
CA GLU A 217 12.07 -0.36 13.36
C GLU A 217 12.65 -0.77 12.00
N ILE A 218 13.85 -0.28 11.67
CA ILE A 218 14.56 -0.59 10.42
C ILE A 218 14.79 -2.10 10.24
N GLU A 219 15.19 -2.80 11.29
CA GLU A 219 15.41 -4.26 11.28
C GLU A 219 14.14 -5.06 11.05
N ASN A 220 12.99 -4.52 11.48
CA ASN A 220 11.71 -5.17 11.32
C ASN A 220 11.06 -4.92 9.95
N LEU A 221 11.51 -3.90 9.20
CA LEU A 221 10.97 -3.59 7.87
C LEU A 221 11.00 -4.79 6.90
N PRO A 222 12.14 -5.48 6.66
CA PRO A 222 12.18 -6.59 5.71
C PRO A 222 11.40 -7.83 6.18
N LEU A 223 11.11 -7.94 7.48
CA LEU A 223 10.37 -9.08 8.06
C LEU A 223 8.85 -8.91 7.98
N ARG A 224 8.37 -7.70 7.70
CA ARG A 224 6.94 -7.38 7.64
C ARG A 224 6.39 -7.63 6.24
N LEU A 225 5.63 -8.70 6.07
CA LEU A 225 4.86 -8.95 4.85
C LEU A 225 3.40 -8.47 5.02
N PHE A 226 3.06 -7.38 4.31
CA PHE A 226 1.69 -6.87 4.15
C PHE A 226 0.87 -6.76 5.46
N THR A 227 1.48 -6.29 6.55
CA THR A 227 0.86 -6.31 7.89
C THR A 227 -0.50 -5.61 7.95
N LEU A 228 -0.63 -4.43 7.35
CA LEU A 228 -1.89 -3.66 7.29
C LEU A 228 -2.94 -4.28 6.34
N TRP A 229 -2.55 -5.19 5.45
CA TRP A 229 -3.48 -5.83 4.52
C TRP A 229 -4.07 -7.14 5.07
N ARG A 230 -3.45 -7.77 6.06
CA ARG A 230 -3.90 -9.06 6.60
C ARG A 230 -5.37 -9.02 7.04
N GLY A 231 -5.75 -8.04 7.86
CA GLY A 231 -7.14 -7.88 8.32
C GLY A 231 -8.12 -7.65 7.17
N PRO A 232 -7.92 -6.60 6.33
CA PRO A 232 -8.77 -6.32 5.17
C PRO A 232 -8.93 -7.49 4.19
N VAL A 233 -7.85 -8.22 3.90
CA VAL A 233 -7.88 -9.39 2.99
C VAL A 233 -8.69 -10.53 3.61
N VAL A 234 -8.49 -10.85 4.89
CA VAL A 234 -9.29 -11.87 5.59
C VAL A 234 -10.76 -11.51 5.58
N VAL A 235 -11.11 -10.24 5.87
CA VAL A 235 -12.49 -9.74 5.79
C VAL A 235 -13.07 -9.90 4.39
N ALA A 236 -12.33 -9.49 3.35
CA ALA A 236 -12.78 -9.60 1.97
C ALA A 236 -13.00 -11.05 1.52
N ILE A 237 -12.07 -11.96 1.83
CA ILE A 237 -12.19 -13.39 1.50
C ILE A 237 -13.37 -14.02 2.25
N SER A 238 -13.54 -13.68 3.53
CA SER A 238 -14.66 -14.20 4.34
C SER A 238 -16.00 -13.75 3.78
N LEU A 239 -16.14 -12.45 3.45
CA LEU A 239 -17.34 -11.90 2.82
C LEU A 239 -17.59 -12.53 1.44
N ALA A 240 -16.55 -12.67 0.61
CA ALA A 240 -16.67 -13.28 -0.70
C ALA A 240 -17.12 -14.74 -0.61
N THR A 241 -16.53 -15.52 0.29
CA THR A 241 -16.91 -16.92 0.53
C THR A 241 -18.36 -17.03 1.01
N PHE A 242 -18.75 -16.20 1.97
CA PHE A 242 -20.12 -16.17 2.50
C PHE A 242 -21.14 -15.85 1.40
N PHE A 243 -20.97 -14.75 0.66
CA PHE A 243 -21.92 -14.33 -0.37
C PHE A 243 -21.90 -15.25 -1.60
N PHE A 244 -20.76 -15.88 -1.90
CA PHE A 244 -20.67 -16.90 -2.93
C PHE A 244 -21.51 -18.13 -2.56
N LEU A 245 -21.30 -18.68 -1.35
CA LEU A 245 -22.07 -19.83 -0.86
C LEU A 245 -23.56 -19.52 -0.77
N TYR A 246 -23.91 -18.33 -0.26
CA TYR A 246 -25.30 -17.87 -0.21
C TYR A 246 -25.94 -17.82 -1.60
N SER A 247 -25.24 -17.22 -2.58
CA SER A 247 -25.70 -17.15 -3.97
C SER A 247 -25.80 -18.53 -4.61
N PHE A 248 -24.83 -19.42 -4.34
CA PHE A 248 -24.81 -20.78 -4.85
C PHE A 248 -25.99 -21.60 -4.34
N VAL A 249 -26.28 -21.54 -3.04
CA VAL A 249 -27.44 -22.23 -2.45
C VAL A 249 -28.75 -21.71 -3.07
N ARG A 250 -28.88 -20.39 -3.21
CA ARG A 250 -30.11 -19.75 -3.70
C ARG A 250 -30.35 -19.92 -5.21
N ASP A 251 -29.30 -19.83 -6.02
CA ASP A 251 -29.43 -19.72 -7.47
C ASP A 251 -29.11 -21.03 -8.21
N VAL A 252 -28.43 -21.99 -7.57
CA VAL A 252 -28.11 -23.31 -8.14
C VAL A 252 -28.78 -24.44 -7.36
N ILE A 253 -28.61 -24.51 -6.04
CA ILE A 253 -29.14 -25.63 -5.25
C ILE A 253 -30.66 -25.60 -5.15
N HIS A 254 -31.28 -24.43 -4.92
CA HIS A 254 -32.74 -24.34 -4.85
C HIS A 254 -33.45 -24.79 -6.14
N PRO A 255 -33.11 -24.27 -7.35
CA PRO A 255 -33.72 -24.77 -8.60
C PRO A 255 -33.44 -26.25 -8.86
N TYR A 256 -32.24 -26.74 -8.50
CA TYR A 256 -31.90 -28.16 -8.63
C TYR A 256 -32.78 -29.03 -7.72
N ALA A 257 -33.00 -28.62 -6.46
CA ALA A 257 -33.80 -29.36 -5.50
C ALA A 257 -35.31 -29.37 -5.83
N GLN A 258 -35.85 -28.26 -6.34
CA GLN A 258 -37.29 -28.17 -6.64
C GLN A 258 -37.64 -28.70 -8.03
N ASN A 259 -36.84 -28.37 -9.06
CA ASN A 259 -37.22 -28.56 -10.46
C ASN A 259 -36.30 -29.56 -11.20
N GLN A 260 -35.30 -30.15 -10.52
CA GLN A 260 -34.25 -31.00 -11.12
C GLN A 260 -33.51 -30.35 -12.31
N GLN A 261 -33.47 -29.02 -12.37
CA GLN A 261 -32.78 -28.26 -13.42
C GLN A 261 -31.29 -28.09 -13.09
N SER A 262 -30.41 -28.48 -14.01
CA SER A 262 -28.96 -28.39 -13.83
C SER A 262 -28.40 -27.03 -14.28
N ASP A 263 -28.43 -26.04 -13.38
CA ASP A 263 -27.98 -24.66 -13.63
C ASP A 263 -26.50 -24.40 -13.25
N PHE A 264 -25.67 -25.45 -13.19
CA PHE A 264 -24.26 -25.36 -12.75
C PHE A 264 -23.40 -24.44 -13.64
N TYR A 265 -23.78 -24.22 -14.89
CA TYR A 265 -23.08 -23.29 -15.80
C TYR A 265 -23.10 -21.83 -15.32
N LYS A 266 -23.98 -21.48 -14.36
CA LYS A 266 -24.06 -20.14 -13.76
C LYS A 266 -22.87 -19.83 -12.83
N ILE A 267 -22.17 -20.85 -12.33
CA ILE A 267 -21.11 -20.70 -11.33
C ILE A 267 -19.97 -19.76 -11.78
N PRO A 268 -19.34 -19.94 -12.97
CA PRO A 268 -18.11 -19.22 -13.29
C PRO A 268 -18.30 -17.72 -13.51
N ILE A 269 -19.47 -17.28 -13.99
CA ILE A 269 -19.71 -15.88 -14.35
C ILE A 269 -20.85 -15.27 -13.54
N GLU A 270 -22.03 -15.90 -13.51
CA GLU A 270 -23.22 -15.26 -12.94
C GLU A 270 -23.17 -15.19 -11.41
N ILE A 271 -22.77 -16.29 -10.75
CA ILE A 271 -22.63 -16.32 -9.29
C ILE A 271 -21.51 -15.39 -8.85
N VAL A 272 -20.35 -15.45 -9.52
CA VAL A 272 -19.23 -14.55 -9.27
C VAL A 272 -19.66 -13.09 -9.44
N ASN A 273 -20.35 -12.74 -10.53
CA ASN A 273 -20.81 -11.38 -10.78
C ASN A 273 -21.93 -10.90 -9.84
N LYS A 274 -22.60 -11.81 -9.13
CA LYS A 274 -23.49 -11.47 -8.00
C LYS A 274 -22.70 -11.23 -6.72
N THR A 275 -21.64 -11.99 -6.45
CA THR A 275 -20.81 -11.87 -5.24
C THR A 275 -19.93 -10.61 -5.24
N LEU A 276 -19.21 -10.35 -6.34
CA LEU A 276 -18.25 -9.24 -6.45
C LEU A 276 -18.81 -7.86 -6.04
N PRO A 277 -19.95 -7.38 -6.58
CA PRO A 277 -20.46 -6.05 -6.23
C PRO A 277 -20.91 -5.94 -4.78
N ILE A 278 -21.44 -7.03 -4.19
CA ILE A 278 -21.86 -7.06 -2.79
C ILE A 278 -20.65 -6.92 -1.88
N VAL A 279 -19.56 -7.64 -2.17
CA VAL A 279 -18.30 -7.51 -1.43
C VAL A 279 -17.75 -6.09 -1.60
N ALA A 280 -17.76 -5.55 -2.82
CA ALA A 280 -17.28 -4.20 -3.09
C ALA A 280 -18.00 -3.13 -2.25
N ILE A 281 -19.34 -3.10 -2.29
CA ILE A 281 -20.14 -2.09 -1.57
C ILE A 281 -20.09 -2.28 -0.05
N THR A 282 -19.99 -3.53 0.42
CA THR A 282 -19.83 -3.85 1.85
C THR A 282 -18.48 -3.36 2.36
N LEU A 283 -17.39 -3.65 1.64
CA LEU A 283 -16.05 -3.15 1.99
C LEU A 283 -16.00 -1.61 1.97
N LEU A 284 -16.62 -0.97 0.98
CA LEU A 284 -16.73 0.49 0.91
C LEU A 284 -17.45 1.05 2.15
N SER A 285 -18.54 0.39 2.55
CA SER A 285 -19.31 0.80 3.74
C SER A 285 -18.50 0.65 5.02
N LEU A 286 -17.70 -0.42 5.15
CA LEU A 286 -16.80 -0.63 6.29
C LEU A 286 -15.73 0.47 6.42
N VAL A 287 -15.26 1.06 5.31
CA VAL A 287 -14.34 2.20 5.33
C VAL A 287 -14.94 3.38 6.09
N TYR A 288 -16.19 3.74 5.78
CA TYR A 288 -16.85 4.91 6.34
C TYR A 288 -17.50 4.64 7.71
N LEU A 289 -17.92 3.40 7.97
CA LEU A 289 -18.48 2.99 9.25
C LEU A 289 -17.50 3.21 10.41
N ALA A 290 -16.22 2.87 10.23
CA ALA A 290 -15.19 3.13 11.25
C ALA A 290 -15.13 4.62 11.63
N GLY A 291 -15.27 5.52 10.65
CA GLY A 291 -15.29 6.97 10.87
C GLY A 291 -16.55 7.44 11.61
N LEU A 292 -17.70 6.84 11.35
CA LEU A 292 -18.94 7.10 12.08
C LEU A 292 -18.81 6.66 13.54
N LEU A 293 -18.33 5.44 13.79
CA LEU A 293 -18.11 4.92 15.13
C LEU A 293 -17.15 5.81 15.93
N ALA A 294 -16.04 6.24 15.33
CA ALA A 294 -15.12 7.19 15.96
C ALA A 294 -15.78 8.53 16.31
N ALA A 295 -16.64 9.06 15.44
CA ALA A 295 -17.39 10.29 15.72
C ALA A 295 -18.42 10.10 16.85
N THR A 296 -19.14 8.96 16.87
CA THR A 296 -20.07 8.64 17.96
C THR A 296 -19.36 8.46 19.29
N TYR A 297 -18.19 7.82 19.30
CA TYR A 297 -17.34 7.67 20.49
C TYR A 297 -16.90 9.03 21.04
N GLN A 298 -16.45 9.95 20.18
CA GLN A 298 -16.11 11.32 20.57
C GLN A 298 -17.31 12.09 21.13
N LEU A 299 -18.50 11.92 20.55
CA LEU A 299 -19.73 12.57 21.03
C LEU A 299 -20.20 12.02 22.38
N TYR A 300 -20.04 10.71 22.60
CA TYR A 300 -20.42 10.03 23.83
C TYR A 300 -19.55 10.50 25.01
N TYR A 301 -18.23 10.49 24.84
CA TYR A 301 -17.30 10.94 25.88
C TYR A 301 -17.13 12.45 25.96
N GLY A 302 -17.47 13.19 24.90
CA GLY A 302 -17.38 14.64 24.86
C GLY A 302 -15.95 15.18 24.91
N THR A 303 -14.95 14.39 24.50
CA THR A 303 -13.54 14.80 24.39
C THR A 303 -12.88 14.09 23.20
N LYS A 304 -11.84 14.70 22.63
CA LYS A 304 -11.00 14.11 21.58
C LYS A 304 -9.72 13.44 22.12
N TYR A 305 -9.36 13.69 23.38
CA TYR A 305 -8.08 13.27 23.95
C TYR A 305 -8.09 11.84 24.48
N ARG A 306 -9.27 11.26 24.67
CA ARG A 306 -9.42 9.85 25.02
C ARG A 306 -9.01 8.98 23.83
N ARG A 307 -8.04 8.08 24.06
CA ARG A 307 -7.63 7.09 23.06
C ARG A 307 -8.81 6.21 22.65
N PHE A 308 -8.86 5.86 21.37
CA PHE A 308 -9.81 4.87 20.87
C PHE A 308 -9.47 3.48 21.40
N PRO A 309 -10.47 2.59 21.55
CA PRO A 309 -10.19 1.21 21.88
C PRO A 309 -9.33 0.56 20.77
N PRO A 310 -8.43 -0.38 21.11
CA PRO A 310 -7.44 -0.91 20.16
C PRO A 310 -8.03 -1.49 18.85
N TRP A 311 -9.22 -2.10 18.93
CA TRP A 311 -9.91 -2.65 17.76
C TRP A 311 -10.34 -1.55 16.77
N LEU A 312 -10.81 -0.40 17.27
CA LEU A 312 -11.26 0.71 16.43
C LEU A 312 -10.07 1.45 15.83
N ASP A 313 -9.00 1.63 16.61
CA ASP A 313 -7.77 2.26 16.14
C ASP A 313 -7.13 1.44 14.99
N THR A 314 -7.01 0.13 15.19
CA THR A 314 -6.49 -0.78 14.14
C THR A 314 -7.37 -0.74 12.89
N TRP A 315 -8.69 -0.70 13.04
CA TRP A 315 -9.62 -0.60 11.91
C TRP A 315 -9.49 0.75 11.17
N LEU A 316 -9.36 1.86 11.89
CA LEU A 316 -9.16 3.19 11.31
C LEU A 316 -7.89 3.28 10.46
N GLN A 317 -6.81 2.59 10.85
CA GLN A 317 -5.56 2.49 10.11
C GLN A 317 -5.70 1.66 8.82
N CYS A 318 -6.59 0.68 8.80
CA CYS A 318 -6.81 -0.22 7.66
C CYS A 318 -7.79 0.33 6.58
N ARG A 319 -8.33 1.54 6.77
CA ARG A 319 -9.33 2.12 5.86
C ARG A 319 -8.85 2.24 4.41
N LYS A 320 -7.57 2.58 4.21
CA LYS A 320 -6.96 2.67 2.88
C LYS A 320 -7.02 1.32 2.15
N GLN A 321 -6.64 0.24 2.84
CA GLN A 321 -6.60 -1.11 2.29
C GLN A 321 -8.00 -1.64 1.99
N LEU A 322 -8.97 -1.41 2.88
CA LEU A 322 -10.38 -1.75 2.63
C LEU A 322 -10.94 -1.02 1.40
N GLY A 323 -10.64 0.27 1.25
CA GLY A 323 -11.06 1.07 0.09
C GLY A 323 -10.45 0.58 -1.23
N LEU A 324 -9.16 0.22 -1.22
CA LEU A 324 -8.49 -0.34 -2.40
C LEU A 324 -9.03 -1.72 -2.78
N LEU A 325 -9.32 -2.58 -1.80
CA LEU A 325 -9.98 -3.86 -2.07
C LEU A 325 -11.38 -3.66 -2.64
N SER A 326 -12.18 -2.75 -2.05
CA SER A 326 -13.49 -2.38 -2.58
C SER A 326 -13.43 -1.96 -4.05
N PHE A 327 -12.48 -1.08 -4.39
CA PHE A 327 -12.25 -0.66 -5.77
C PHE A 327 -11.87 -1.83 -6.68
N PHE A 328 -10.97 -2.72 -6.24
CA PHE A 328 -10.60 -3.91 -7.00
C PHE A 328 -11.82 -4.79 -7.31
N PHE A 329 -12.64 -5.12 -6.31
CA PHE A 329 -13.86 -5.90 -6.52
C PHE A 329 -14.85 -5.19 -7.46
N ALA A 330 -14.97 -3.86 -7.38
CA ALA A 330 -15.81 -3.07 -8.28
C ALA A 330 -15.32 -3.11 -9.74
N VAL A 331 -14.02 -2.98 -9.99
CA VAL A 331 -13.45 -3.07 -11.35
C VAL A 331 -13.64 -4.46 -11.94
N VAL A 332 -13.42 -5.51 -11.14
CA VAL A 332 -13.66 -6.89 -11.59
C VAL A 332 -15.15 -7.09 -11.88
N HIS A 333 -16.06 -6.60 -11.04
CA HIS A 333 -17.51 -6.64 -11.30
C HIS A 333 -17.88 -5.96 -12.63
N VAL A 334 -17.28 -4.81 -12.94
CA VAL A 334 -17.51 -4.11 -14.22
C VAL A 334 -17.05 -4.97 -15.39
N ALA A 335 -15.86 -5.58 -15.32
CA ALA A 335 -15.37 -6.48 -16.36
C ALA A 335 -16.33 -7.66 -16.59
N TYR A 336 -16.79 -8.32 -15.52
CA TYR A 336 -17.77 -9.41 -15.62
C TYR A 336 -19.10 -8.95 -16.21
N SER A 337 -19.57 -7.76 -15.84
CA SER A 337 -20.83 -7.20 -16.33
C SER A 337 -20.78 -6.82 -17.81
N LEU A 338 -19.67 -6.25 -18.27
CA LEU A 338 -19.45 -5.94 -19.69
C LEU A 338 -19.34 -7.20 -20.57
N CYS A 339 -18.88 -8.32 -20.00
CA CYS A 339 -18.79 -9.59 -20.71
C CYS A 339 -20.12 -10.38 -20.77
N LEU A 340 -21.20 -9.93 -20.10
CA LEU A 340 -22.47 -10.66 -20.08
C LEU A 340 -23.03 -10.95 -21.49
N PRO A 341 -23.09 -9.98 -22.43
CA PRO A 341 -23.63 -10.23 -23.78
C PRO A 341 -22.80 -11.21 -24.62
N MET A 342 -21.51 -11.40 -24.29
CA MET A 342 -20.62 -12.30 -25.03
C MET A 342 -20.84 -13.78 -24.70
N ARG A 343 -21.58 -14.08 -23.62
CA ARG A 343 -21.80 -15.45 -23.15
C ARG A 343 -22.71 -16.23 -24.10
N ARG A 344 -22.35 -17.48 -24.37
CA ARG A 344 -23.21 -18.40 -25.15
C ARG A 344 -24.58 -18.63 -24.49
N SER A 345 -24.64 -18.68 -23.16
CA SER A 345 -25.90 -18.84 -22.42
C SER A 345 -26.88 -17.69 -22.67
N GLU A 346 -26.40 -16.44 -22.65
CA GLU A 346 -27.23 -15.25 -22.92
C GLU A 346 -27.67 -15.23 -24.38
N ARG A 347 -26.78 -15.60 -25.31
CA ARG A 347 -27.14 -15.70 -26.73
C ARG A 347 -28.25 -16.72 -26.97
N TYR A 348 -28.20 -17.90 -26.35
CA TYR A 348 -29.27 -18.89 -26.48
C TYR A 348 -30.58 -18.42 -25.83
N LEU A 349 -30.51 -17.75 -24.68
CA LEU A 349 -31.68 -17.15 -24.04
C LEU A 349 -32.35 -16.12 -24.95
N PHE A 350 -31.58 -15.19 -25.52
CA PHE A 350 -32.08 -14.17 -26.44
C PHE A 350 -32.74 -14.76 -27.68
N LEU A 351 -32.12 -15.79 -28.29
CA LEU A 351 -32.69 -16.50 -29.44
C LEU A 351 -34.01 -17.19 -29.11
N ASN A 352 -34.09 -17.85 -27.95
CA ASN A 352 -35.32 -18.51 -27.51
C ASN A 352 -36.44 -17.49 -27.22
N MET A 353 -36.11 -16.36 -26.60
CA MET A 353 -37.08 -15.28 -26.34
C MET A 353 -37.61 -14.67 -27.65
N ALA A 354 -36.72 -14.41 -28.63
CA ALA A 354 -37.13 -13.90 -29.94
C ALA A 354 -38.03 -14.89 -30.68
N TYR A 355 -37.70 -16.20 -30.64
CA TYR A 355 -38.53 -17.25 -31.23
C TYR A 355 -39.92 -17.31 -30.58
N GLN A 356 -39.99 -17.26 -29.25
CA GLN A 356 -41.26 -17.26 -28.50
C GLN A 356 -42.11 -16.02 -28.79
N GLN A 357 -41.48 -14.84 -28.91
CA GLN A 357 -42.17 -13.59 -29.25
C GLN A 357 -42.84 -13.68 -30.63
N VAL A 358 -42.11 -14.16 -31.64
CA VAL A 358 -42.64 -14.35 -33.00
C VAL A 358 -43.77 -15.38 -32.99
N HIS A 359 -43.59 -16.49 -32.27
CA HIS A 359 -44.62 -17.53 -32.17
C HIS A 359 -45.90 -17.02 -31.48
N ALA A 360 -45.78 -16.08 -30.54
CA ALA A 360 -46.90 -15.45 -29.87
C ALA A 360 -47.53 -14.28 -30.66
N ASN A 361 -47.05 -13.98 -31.87
CA ASN A 361 -47.48 -12.84 -32.70
C ASN A 361 -47.40 -11.47 -31.98
N ILE A 362 -46.38 -11.27 -31.14
CA ILE A 362 -46.18 -10.00 -30.43
C ILE A 362 -45.25 -9.10 -31.26
N GLU A 363 -45.81 -8.04 -31.85
CA GLU A 363 -45.07 -7.13 -32.73
C GLU A 363 -44.05 -6.25 -31.97
N ASN A 364 -44.42 -5.76 -30.78
CA ASN A 364 -43.57 -4.86 -29.98
C ASN A 364 -43.44 -5.34 -28.54
N ALA A 365 -42.21 -5.65 -28.12
CA ALA A 365 -41.87 -6.05 -26.75
C ALA A 365 -41.33 -4.88 -25.89
N TRP A 366 -41.40 -3.64 -26.39
CA TRP A 366 -40.90 -2.45 -25.69
C TRP A 366 -41.64 -2.21 -24.37
N ASN A 367 -40.87 -2.12 -23.28
CA ASN A 367 -41.35 -1.75 -21.96
C ASN A 367 -40.60 -0.54 -21.44
N GLU A 368 -41.25 0.63 -21.49
CA GLU A 368 -40.69 1.92 -21.10
C GLU A 368 -40.13 1.89 -19.66
N GLU A 369 -40.86 1.30 -18.71
CA GLU A 369 -40.44 1.27 -17.29
C GLU A 369 -39.13 0.48 -17.12
N GLU A 370 -39.00 -0.66 -17.80
CA GLU A 370 -37.79 -1.49 -17.71
C GLU A 370 -36.59 -0.84 -18.38
N VAL A 371 -36.80 -0.14 -19.49
CA VAL A 371 -35.76 0.63 -20.19
C VAL A 371 -35.22 1.71 -19.26
N TRP A 372 -36.09 2.56 -18.69
CA TRP A 372 -35.66 3.61 -17.75
C TRP A 372 -34.89 3.05 -16.57
N ARG A 373 -35.37 1.94 -15.98
CA ARG A 373 -34.67 1.27 -14.87
C ARG A 373 -33.24 0.90 -15.27
N ILE A 374 -33.06 0.25 -16.42
CA ILE A 374 -31.76 -0.24 -16.90
C ILE A 374 -30.81 0.92 -17.18
N GLU A 375 -31.24 1.91 -17.95
CA GLU A 375 -30.43 3.08 -18.29
C GLU A 375 -29.97 3.84 -17.03
N MET A 376 -30.88 4.00 -16.07
CA MET A 376 -30.56 4.68 -14.81
C MET A 376 -29.52 3.93 -13.99
N TYR A 377 -29.75 2.66 -13.64
CA TYR A 377 -28.80 1.98 -12.74
C TYR A 377 -27.44 1.81 -13.40
N ILE A 378 -27.36 1.57 -14.71
CA ILE A 378 -26.08 1.49 -15.43
C ILE A 378 -25.33 2.83 -15.32
N SER A 379 -26.01 3.96 -15.58
CA SER A 379 -25.43 5.30 -15.47
C SER A 379 -24.89 5.60 -14.05
N PHE A 380 -25.66 5.28 -13.00
CA PHE A 380 -25.19 5.41 -11.61
C PHE A 380 -23.98 4.50 -11.33
N GLY A 381 -23.94 3.30 -11.90
CA GLY A 381 -22.80 2.39 -11.79
C GLY A 381 -21.52 2.96 -12.40
N ILE A 382 -21.62 3.55 -13.59
CA ILE A 382 -20.49 4.20 -14.29
C ILE A 382 -19.99 5.41 -13.49
N MET A 383 -20.90 6.27 -13.03
CA MET A 383 -20.55 7.43 -12.20
C MET A 383 -19.87 7.01 -10.88
N SER A 384 -20.37 5.94 -10.24
CA SER A 384 -19.75 5.36 -9.06
C SER A 384 -18.31 4.94 -9.32
N LEU A 385 -18.08 4.18 -10.39
CA LEU A 385 -16.75 3.70 -10.77
C LEU A 385 -15.78 4.86 -11.03
N GLY A 386 -16.24 5.93 -11.68
CA GLY A 386 -15.45 7.15 -11.89
C GLY A 386 -14.98 7.77 -10.58
N LEU A 387 -15.88 7.89 -9.59
CA LEU A 387 -15.52 8.40 -8.26
C LEU A 387 -14.59 7.46 -7.50
N LEU A 388 -14.85 6.15 -7.51
CA LEU A 388 -13.96 5.17 -6.87
C LEU A 388 -12.56 5.16 -7.49
N SER A 389 -12.47 5.37 -8.81
CA SER A 389 -11.18 5.49 -9.52
C SER A 389 -10.40 6.71 -9.03
N LEU A 390 -11.06 7.84 -8.79
CA LEU A 390 -10.43 9.04 -8.22
C LEU A 390 -9.91 8.78 -6.79
N LEU A 391 -10.67 8.07 -5.96
CA LEU A 391 -10.23 7.67 -4.61
C LEU A 391 -9.02 6.73 -4.67
N ALA A 392 -8.99 5.81 -5.63
CA ALA A 392 -7.88 4.87 -5.83
C ALA A 392 -6.61 5.59 -6.31
N VAL A 393 -6.72 6.49 -7.30
CA VAL A 393 -5.58 7.27 -7.81
C VAL A 393 -4.98 8.15 -6.72
N THR A 394 -5.80 8.81 -5.90
CA THR A 394 -5.31 9.61 -4.77
C THR A 394 -4.74 8.80 -3.62
N SER A 395 -4.88 7.48 -3.64
CA SER A 395 -4.23 6.56 -2.68
C SER A 395 -2.78 6.22 -3.06
N ILE A 396 -2.33 6.56 -4.26
CA ILE A 396 -0.95 6.40 -4.72
C ILE A 396 -0.06 7.40 -3.95
N PRO A 397 1.05 6.97 -3.32
CA PRO A 397 1.88 7.87 -2.50
C PRO A 397 2.38 9.12 -3.22
N SER A 398 2.76 9.03 -4.50
CA SER A 398 3.20 10.19 -5.28
C SER A 398 2.11 11.26 -5.44
N VAL A 399 0.85 10.85 -5.63
CA VAL A 399 -0.29 11.75 -5.73
C VAL A 399 -0.69 12.27 -4.35
N SER A 400 -0.79 11.37 -3.36
CA SER A 400 -1.16 11.73 -2.00
C SER A 400 -0.19 12.73 -1.35
N ASN A 401 1.10 12.65 -1.67
CA ASN A 401 2.11 13.56 -1.14
C ASN A 401 2.11 14.94 -1.84
N ALA A 402 1.47 15.05 -3.00
CA ALA A 402 1.33 16.30 -3.74
C ALA A 402 0.10 17.12 -3.31
N LEU A 403 -0.85 16.50 -2.61
CA LEU A 403 -2.09 17.13 -2.15
C LEU A 403 -1.93 17.69 -0.73
N ASN A 404 -2.51 18.86 -0.49
CA ASN A 404 -2.64 19.34 0.89
C ASN A 404 -3.75 18.57 1.64
N TRP A 405 -3.77 18.71 2.97
CA TRP A 405 -4.73 17.97 3.80
C TRP A 405 -6.20 18.30 3.50
N ARG A 406 -6.51 19.52 3.04
CA ARG A 406 -7.89 19.91 2.71
C ARG A 406 -8.37 19.22 1.42
N GLU A 407 -7.52 19.21 0.39
CA GLU A 407 -7.77 18.51 -0.87
C GLU A 407 -7.90 17.01 -0.65
N PHE A 408 -6.95 16.41 0.08
CA PHE A 408 -6.98 14.99 0.40
C PHE A 408 -8.26 14.61 1.16
N ASN A 409 -8.64 15.38 2.17
CA ASN A 409 -9.85 15.13 2.94
C ASN A 409 -11.13 15.37 2.11
N PHE A 410 -11.16 16.35 1.21
CA PHE A 410 -12.30 16.55 0.30
C PHE A 410 -12.53 15.32 -0.58
N ILE A 411 -11.46 14.78 -1.17
CA ILE A 411 -11.54 13.60 -2.02
C ILE A 411 -11.90 12.36 -1.19
N GLN A 412 -11.09 12.02 -0.19
CA GLN A 412 -11.23 10.77 0.58
C GLN A 412 -12.43 10.73 1.54
N SER A 413 -13.00 11.89 1.90
CA SER A 413 -14.17 11.98 2.77
C SER A 413 -15.42 12.38 1.98
N THR A 414 -15.45 13.57 1.38
CA THR A 414 -16.67 14.09 0.73
C THR A 414 -17.02 13.28 -0.51
N LEU A 415 -16.10 13.17 -1.48
CA LEU A 415 -16.34 12.36 -2.69
C LEU A 415 -16.47 10.87 -2.34
N GLY A 416 -15.82 10.44 -1.27
CA GLY A 416 -15.98 9.12 -0.69
C GLY A 416 -17.42 8.75 -0.30
N TYR A 417 -18.09 9.60 0.49
CA TYR A 417 -19.50 9.40 0.84
C TYR A 417 -20.42 9.55 -0.37
N VAL A 418 -20.10 10.44 -1.31
CA VAL A 418 -20.85 10.60 -2.57
C VAL A 418 -20.77 9.32 -3.42
N ALA A 419 -19.59 8.69 -3.51
CA ALA A 419 -19.40 7.42 -4.20
C ALA A 419 -20.22 6.28 -3.55
N LEU A 420 -20.25 6.23 -2.21
CA LEU A 420 -21.08 5.25 -1.48
C LEU A 420 -22.58 5.48 -1.74
N LEU A 421 -23.03 6.74 -1.74
CA LEU A 421 -24.43 7.09 -2.01
C LEU A 421 -24.84 6.70 -3.43
N ILE A 422 -24.03 7.04 -4.42
CA ILE A 422 -24.26 6.71 -5.84
C ILE A 422 -24.21 5.20 -6.07
N SER A 423 -23.27 4.49 -5.44
CA SER A 423 -23.24 3.01 -5.43
C SER A 423 -24.51 2.41 -4.85
N THR A 424 -25.04 3.00 -3.78
CA THR A 424 -26.27 2.53 -3.14
C THR A 424 -27.47 2.76 -4.06
N PHE A 425 -27.55 3.91 -4.74
CA PHE A 425 -28.59 4.17 -5.75
C PHE A 425 -28.51 3.21 -6.94
N HIS A 426 -27.31 2.88 -7.43
CA HIS A 426 -27.11 1.86 -8.45
C HIS A 426 -27.78 0.53 -8.04
N VAL A 427 -27.57 0.07 -6.81
CA VAL A 427 -28.15 -1.20 -6.33
C VAL A 427 -29.66 -1.06 -6.04
N LEU A 428 -30.12 0.06 -5.50
CA LEU A 428 -31.54 0.32 -5.24
C LEU A 428 -32.36 0.31 -6.54
N ILE A 429 -31.89 1.00 -7.57
CA ILE A 429 -32.57 1.08 -8.86
C ILE A 429 -32.49 -0.28 -9.59
N TYR A 430 -31.39 -1.03 -9.43
CA TYR A 430 -31.31 -2.42 -9.90
C TYR A 430 -32.37 -3.33 -9.25
N GLY A 431 -32.60 -3.17 -7.95
CA GLY A 431 -33.62 -3.91 -7.20
C GLY A 431 -35.05 -3.53 -7.58
N TRP A 432 -35.31 -2.23 -7.78
CA TRP A 432 -36.63 -1.68 -8.15
C TRP A 432 -37.78 -2.32 -7.34
N LYS A 433 -38.79 -2.86 -8.03
CA LYS A 433 -39.94 -3.58 -7.44
C LYS A 433 -39.61 -5.00 -6.95
N ARG A 434 -38.46 -5.59 -7.34
CA ARG A 434 -38.11 -7.00 -7.03
C ARG A 434 -37.93 -7.28 -5.54
N ALA A 435 -37.68 -6.26 -4.73
CA ALA A 435 -37.59 -6.40 -3.27
C ALA A 435 -38.94 -6.78 -2.63
N PHE A 436 -40.05 -6.44 -3.28
CA PHE A 436 -41.41 -6.58 -2.76
C PHE A 436 -42.18 -7.76 -3.40
N THR A 437 -41.53 -8.53 -4.25
CA THR A 437 -42.15 -9.67 -4.95
C THR A 437 -41.71 -10.97 -4.29
N GLU A 438 -42.67 -11.78 -3.86
CA GLU A 438 -42.44 -13.02 -3.10
C GLU A 438 -41.61 -14.06 -3.87
N GLU A 439 -41.73 -14.09 -5.20
CA GLU A 439 -41.01 -15.03 -6.08
C GLU A 439 -39.47 -14.93 -5.97
N TYR A 440 -38.95 -13.79 -5.50
CA TYR A 440 -37.51 -13.57 -5.34
C TYR A 440 -36.96 -14.11 -4.00
N TYR A 441 -37.83 -14.53 -3.07
CA TYR A 441 -37.51 -15.04 -1.72
C TYR A 441 -37.46 -16.57 -1.68
N ARG A 442 -36.45 -17.13 -2.35
CA ARG A 442 -36.18 -18.58 -2.38
C ARG A 442 -35.73 -19.09 -1.00
N PHE A 443 -36.31 -20.21 -0.53
CA PHE A 443 -36.11 -20.73 0.84
C PHE A 443 -36.29 -19.67 1.95
N TYR A 444 -37.23 -18.72 1.78
CA TYR A 444 -37.42 -17.58 2.71
C TYR A 444 -36.20 -16.65 2.85
N THR A 445 -35.17 -16.84 2.02
CA THR A 445 -33.96 -16.01 2.04
C THR A 445 -34.12 -14.83 1.07
N PRO A 446 -33.74 -13.60 1.46
CA PRO A 446 -33.90 -12.43 0.61
C PRO A 446 -32.97 -12.47 -0.61
N PRO A 447 -33.29 -11.74 -1.69
CA PRO A 447 -32.36 -11.59 -2.80
C PRO A 447 -31.07 -10.88 -2.35
N ASN A 448 -29.97 -11.27 -2.97
CA ASN A 448 -28.61 -10.77 -2.70
C ASN A 448 -28.49 -9.25 -2.52
N PHE A 449 -29.16 -8.49 -3.39
CA PHE A 449 -29.07 -7.03 -3.37
C PHE A 449 -29.71 -6.41 -2.10
N VAL A 450 -30.71 -7.06 -1.50
CA VAL A 450 -31.33 -6.58 -0.25
C VAL A 450 -30.32 -6.66 0.90
N LEU A 451 -29.60 -7.79 1.00
CA LEU A 451 -28.52 -7.94 1.99
C LEU A 451 -27.40 -6.92 1.75
N ALA A 452 -27.05 -6.68 0.49
CA ALA A 452 -26.02 -5.73 0.12
C ALA A 452 -26.34 -4.28 0.51
N LEU A 453 -27.62 -3.91 0.57
CA LEU A 453 -28.08 -2.55 0.87
C LEU A 453 -28.10 -2.22 2.37
N VAL A 454 -28.18 -3.22 3.26
CA VAL A 454 -28.33 -3.00 4.72
C VAL A 454 -27.20 -2.11 5.27
N LEU A 455 -25.95 -2.51 5.06
CA LEU A 455 -24.80 -1.79 5.64
C LEU A 455 -24.58 -0.39 5.02
N PRO A 456 -24.60 -0.21 3.68
CA PRO A 456 -24.55 1.12 3.07
C PRO A 456 -25.64 2.06 3.57
N SER A 457 -26.88 1.58 3.68
CA SER A 457 -28.00 2.39 4.18
C SER A 457 -27.79 2.84 5.62
N VAL A 458 -27.33 1.95 6.51
CA VAL A 458 -26.98 2.31 7.90
C VAL A 458 -25.90 3.39 7.95
N VAL A 459 -24.86 3.27 7.11
CA VAL A 459 -23.77 4.25 7.05
C VAL A 459 -24.25 5.60 6.52
N ILE A 460 -25.08 5.62 5.48
CA ILE A 460 -25.64 6.85 4.92
C ILE A 460 -26.55 7.53 5.94
N VAL A 461 -27.46 6.80 6.59
CA VAL A 461 -28.34 7.33 7.63
C VAL A 461 -27.53 7.87 8.82
N GLY A 462 -26.55 7.11 9.30
CA GLY A 462 -25.64 7.55 10.37
C GLY A 462 -24.89 8.83 10.01
N LYS A 463 -24.45 8.95 8.75
CA LYS A 463 -23.83 10.18 8.25
C LYS A 463 -24.80 11.35 8.22
N MET A 464 -26.04 11.15 7.76
CA MET A 464 -27.08 12.19 7.75
C MET A 464 -27.36 12.70 9.17
N ILE A 465 -27.45 11.81 10.15
CA ILE A 465 -27.60 12.17 11.57
C ILE A 465 -26.43 13.05 12.05
N LEU A 466 -25.19 12.67 11.73
CA LEU A 466 -24.02 13.48 12.12
C LEU A 466 -23.93 14.84 11.42
N LEU A 467 -24.58 14.99 10.26
CA LEU A 467 -24.63 16.25 9.52
C LEU A 467 -25.68 17.23 10.07
N LEU A 468 -26.64 16.76 10.88
CA LEU A 468 -27.62 17.63 11.53
C LEU A 468 -26.93 18.77 12.30
N PRO A 469 -27.40 20.03 12.20
CA PRO A 469 -26.70 21.18 12.74
C PRO A 469 -26.37 21.08 14.24
N CYS A 470 -27.26 20.50 15.04
CA CYS A 470 -27.07 20.31 16.48
C CYS A 470 -25.87 19.39 16.79
N ILE A 471 -25.75 18.27 16.09
CA ILE A 471 -24.70 17.27 16.30
C ILE A 471 -23.38 17.74 15.65
N SER A 472 -23.45 18.26 14.43
CA SER A 472 -22.29 18.73 13.68
C SER A 472 -21.57 19.88 14.40
N ARG A 473 -22.31 20.84 14.98
CA ARG A 473 -21.72 21.93 15.79
C ARG A 473 -21.01 21.39 17.03
N LYS A 474 -21.64 20.45 17.76
CA LYS A 474 -21.04 19.81 18.93
C LYS A 474 -19.76 19.05 18.59
N LEU A 475 -19.79 18.25 17.53
CA LEU A 475 -18.62 17.50 17.05
C LEU A 475 -17.48 18.44 16.61
N LYS A 476 -17.79 19.56 15.93
CA LYS A 476 -16.80 20.59 15.59
C LYS A 476 -16.15 21.21 16.83
N ARG A 477 -16.92 21.49 17.89
CA ARG A 477 -16.39 21.99 19.18
C ARG A 477 -15.45 20.98 19.82
N ILE A 478 -15.84 19.70 19.91
CA ILE A 478 -15.00 18.63 20.46
C ILE A 478 -13.68 18.51 19.67
N LYS A 479 -13.74 18.56 18.33
CA LYS A 479 -12.54 18.52 17.48
C LYS A 479 -11.61 19.72 17.72
N LYS A 480 -12.17 20.89 18.04
CA LYS A 480 -11.40 22.08 18.45
C LYS A 480 -10.83 21.98 19.88
N GLY A 481 -11.19 20.96 20.66
CA GLY A 481 -10.65 20.71 22.00
C GLY A 481 -11.63 20.95 23.14
N TRP A 482 -12.91 21.14 22.87
CA TRP A 482 -13.94 21.28 23.90
C TRP A 482 -14.12 19.97 24.69
N GLU A 483 -14.16 20.07 26.03
CA GLU A 483 -14.41 18.96 26.95
C GLU A 483 -15.71 19.14 27.75
N LYS A 484 -16.44 18.05 27.95
CA LYS A 484 -17.68 18.06 28.75
C LYS A 484 -17.44 18.32 30.24
N SER A 485 -16.27 17.94 30.78
CA SER A 485 -15.85 18.16 32.18
C SER A 485 -15.65 19.65 32.49
N GLN A 486 -14.96 20.38 31.61
CA GLN A 486 -14.75 21.84 31.76
C GLN A 486 -16.06 22.61 31.88
N PHE A 487 -17.10 22.20 31.14
CA PHE A 487 -18.42 22.83 31.20
C PHE A 487 -19.20 22.50 32.49
N LEU A 488 -18.99 21.31 33.07
CA LEU A 488 -19.57 20.94 34.36
C LEU A 488 -18.88 21.71 35.50
N GLU A 489 -17.56 21.90 35.44
CA GLU A 489 -16.82 22.76 36.38
C GLU A 489 -17.21 24.23 36.26
N GLU A 490 -17.35 24.79 35.05
CA GLU A 490 -17.84 26.17 34.85
C GLU A 490 -19.31 26.36 35.26
N SER A 491 -20.15 25.34 35.13
CA SER A 491 -21.58 25.41 35.46
C SER A 491 -21.90 25.11 36.94
N LEU A 492 -21.04 24.37 37.64
CA LEU A 492 -21.17 24.08 39.08
C LEU A 492 -20.27 24.96 39.96
N GLY A 493 -19.20 25.53 39.40
CA GLY A 493 -18.24 26.40 40.06
C GLY A 493 -18.60 27.88 39.93
N GLY A 494 -19.68 28.29 40.59
CA GLY A 494 -19.79 29.69 40.99
C GLY A 494 -18.63 30.05 41.91
N THR A 495 -17.77 30.97 41.48
CA THR A 495 -16.72 31.67 42.26
C THR A 495 -15.76 30.78 43.07
N VAL A 496 -14.60 30.46 42.48
CA VAL A 496 -13.35 30.29 43.26
C VAL A 496 -12.27 31.13 42.57
N PRO A 497 -11.58 32.05 43.29
CA PRO A 497 -10.59 32.93 42.67
C PRO A 497 -9.39 32.12 42.16
N HIS A 498 -8.92 32.52 40.98
CA HIS A 498 -7.70 32.05 40.34
C HIS A 498 -6.53 31.95 41.34
N LEU A 499 -6.08 30.74 41.64
CA LEU A 499 -4.70 30.53 42.11
C LEU A 499 -3.82 30.33 40.89
N SER A 500 -2.85 31.23 40.73
CA SER A 500 -1.81 31.21 39.71
C SER A 500 -1.02 29.90 39.74
N PRO A 501 -0.62 29.31 38.59
CA PRO A 501 0.25 28.16 38.59
C PRO A 501 1.67 28.56 38.99
N GLU A 502 2.11 28.08 40.14
CA GLU A 502 3.51 28.11 40.54
C GLU A 502 4.32 27.26 39.54
N ARG A 503 5.39 27.85 39.00
CA ARG A 503 6.34 27.15 38.12
C ARG A 503 7.02 26.04 38.92
N VAL A 504 6.68 24.79 38.64
CA VAL A 504 7.54 23.66 39.01
C VAL A 504 8.62 23.52 37.93
N THR A 505 9.76 24.17 38.18
CA THR A 505 11.04 23.79 37.58
C THR A 505 11.51 22.49 38.22
N VAL A 506 11.64 21.42 37.43
CA VAL A 506 12.32 20.19 37.86
C VAL A 506 13.73 20.21 37.28
N MET A 507 14.73 20.18 38.18
CA MET A 507 16.11 19.81 37.91
C MET A 507 16.23 18.33 37.60
#